data_AF-A0AAF6BHT9-F1
#
_entry.id   AF-A0AAF6BHT9-F1
#
_cell.length_a   1.000
_cell.length_b   1.000
_cell.length_c   1.000
_cell.angle_alpha   90.00
_cell.angle_beta   90.00
_cell.angle_gamma   90.00
#
_symmetry.space_group_name_H-M   'P 1'
#
loop_
_entity.id
_entity.type
_entity.pdbx_description
1 polymer ?
#
loop_
_entity_poly.entity_id
_entity_poly.type
_entity_poly.pdbx_seq_one_letter_code
_entity_poly.pdbx_strand_id
1 'polypeptide(L)'
;MQSRRRGPSYNFRSENANVQKLLDQFDTFREKYRQKKKIESVALKDFCILFQPLLCNGVKSIDGDIPGLKNGQCFNSRVELYLVAAHHRLESGIDYLPAIRSPAMIDGEFVSIAVSVVLSGEKDDIDEGDTIHYCGEGGVGRRVDSVRSTEVTKDQKLVGGNLALKNSADLGRSVRVIRKHKDSFHRSKFFYSYDGMYKVSRFYSERKKGALVYMFELNRLPNQGQLRW
;
A
#
# COMPACT_ATOMS: atom_id res chain seq x y z
N MET A 1 -20.62 6.58 17.35
CA MET A 1 -20.34 5.83 16.12
C MET A 1 -20.58 6.77 14.93
N GLN A 2 -19.53 7.35 14.35
CA GLN A 2 -19.69 8.07 13.08
C GLN A 2 -19.82 7.03 11.96
N SER A 3 -20.93 7.08 11.23
CA SER A 3 -21.27 6.11 10.19
C SER A 3 -20.34 6.25 8.99
N ARG A 4 -19.58 5.19 8.70
CA ARG A 4 -18.85 5.06 7.44
C ARG A 4 -19.84 5.11 6.27
N ARG A 5 -19.53 5.86 5.21
CA ARG A 5 -20.41 6.02 4.04
C ARG A 5 -20.57 4.65 3.34
N ARG A 6 -21.82 4.25 3.09
CA ARG A 6 -22.22 2.90 2.65
C ARG A 6 -22.02 2.67 1.14
N GLY A 7 -21.60 1.47 0.75
CA GLY A 7 -21.63 0.92 -0.62
C GLY A 7 -21.99 -0.59 -0.61
N PRO A 8 -22.34 -1.24 -1.75
CA PRO A 8 -22.84 -2.66 -1.83
C PRO A 8 -21.80 -3.77 -2.24
N SER A 9 -22.13 -5.10 -2.12
CA SER A 9 -21.28 -6.35 -1.80
C SER A 9 -21.27 -7.57 -2.72
N TYR A 10 -20.48 -8.68 -2.59
CA TYR A 10 -19.03 -9.11 -2.76
C TYR A 10 -18.95 -10.39 -3.64
N ASN A 11 -18.06 -10.44 -4.69
CA ASN A 11 -17.41 -11.63 -5.31
C ASN A 11 -16.32 -11.17 -6.33
N PHE A 12 -15.04 -11.54 -6.18
CA PHE A 12 -13.92 -11.05 -7.03
C PHE A 12 -13.81 -11.62 -8.45
N ARG A 13 -14.91 -12.13 -9.00
CA ARG A 13 -15.09 -12.40 -10.43
C ARG A 13 -16.31 -11.69 -11.03
N SER A 14 -17.04 -10.88 -10.25
CA SER A 14 -18.16 -10.06 -10.73
C SER A 14 -18.30 -8.75 -9.92
N GLU A 15 -18.83 -7.70 -10.53
CA GLU A 15 -18.82 -6.29 -10.07
C GLU A 15 -19.50 -5.98 -8.72
N ASN A 16 -20.02 -6.99 -8.02
CA ASN A 16 -20.77 -6.82 -6.80
C ASN A 16 -19.82 -6.95 -5.61
N ALA A 17 -19.10 -5.93 -5.11
CA ALA A 17 -18.26 -6.06 -3.90
C ALA A 17 -18.15 -4.89 -2.89
N ASN A 18 -18.25 -5.23 -1.59
CA ASN A 18 -18.54 -4.37 -0.44
C ASN A 18 -17.43 -4.50 0.55
N VAL A 19 -16.40 -3.76 0.21
CA VAL A 19 -15.37 -3.38 1.12
C VAL A 19 -15.95 -2.98 2.49
N GLN A 20 -17.09 -2.28 2.55
CA GLN A 20 -17.72 -1.89 3.83
C GLN A 20 -18.16 -3.10 4.67
N LYS A 21 -18.84 -4.10 4.09
CA LYS A 21 -19.28 -5.29 4.85
C LYS A 21 -18.09 -6.06 5.42
N LEU A 22 -17.02 -6.23 4.62
CA LEU A 22 -15.78 -6.86 5.06
C LEU A 22 -15.16 -6.08 6.23
N LEU A 23 -15.04 -4.75 6.08
CA LEU A 23 -14.47 -3.88 7.09
C LEU A 23 -15.33 -3.81 8.38
N ASP A 24 -16.65 -3.80 8.27
CA ASP A 24 -17.59 -3.78 9.41
C ASP A 24 -17.52 -5.09 10.21
N GLN A 25 -17.42 -6.22 9.50
CA GLN A 25 -17.19 -7.51 10.15
C GLN A 25 -15.83 -7.57 10.82
N PHE A 26 -14.79 -7.05 10.15
CA PHE A 26 -13.46 -6.98 10.75
C PHE A 26 -13.43 -6.04 11.97
N ASP A 27 -14.15 -4.92 11.95
CA ASP A 27 -14.30 -4.03 13.11
C ASP A 27 -14.86 -4.77 14.32
N THR A 28 -15.97 -5.48 14.12
CA THR A 28 -16.62 -6.26 15.16
C THR A 28 -15.67 -7.35 15.69
N PHE A 29 -14.91 -7.98 14.80
CA PHE A 29 -13.95 -9.02 15.15
C PHE A 29 -12.74 -8.47 15.93
N ARG A 30 -12.12 -7.39 15.46
CA ARG A 30 -10.90 -6.82 16.05
C ARG A 30 -11.13 -6.22 17.42
N GLU A 31 -12.33 -5.73 17.73
CA GLU A 31 -12.65 -5.21 19.07
C GLU A 31 -12.52 -6.31 20.15
N LYS A 32 -12.81 -7.58 19.83
CA LYS A 32 -12.60 -8.72 20.76
C LYS A 32 -11.11 -8.91 21.09
N TYR A 33 -10.21 -8.65 20.14
CA TYR A 33 -8.76 -8.76 20.35
C TYR A 33 -8.21 -7.55 21.08
N ARG A 34 -8.72 -6.36 20.76
CA ARG A 34 -8.38 -5.12 21.45
C ARG A 34 -8.73 -5.18 22.94
N GLN A 35 -9.91 -5.70 23.31
CA GLN A 35 -10.29 -5.92 24.71
C GLN A 35 -9.31 -6.85 25.45
N LYS A 36 -8.74 -7.82 24.75
CA LYS A 36 -7.72 -8.75 25.27
C LYS A 36 -6.28 -8.22 25.15
N LYS A 37 -6.09 -6.93 24.81
CA LYS A 37 -4.79 -6.29 24.56
C LYS A 37 -3.90 -7.03 23.54
N LYS A 38 -4.50 -7.75 22.59
CA LYS A 38 -3.77 -8.43 21.51
C LYS A 38 -3.50 -7.47 20.35
N ILE A 39 -2.38 -7.66 19.66
CA ILE A 39 -2.03 -6.88 18.46
C ILE A 39 -2.96 -7.22 17.29
N GLU A 40 -3.23 -6.22 16.44
CA GLU A 40 -4.20 -6.32 15.33
C GLU A 40 -3.80 -7.38 14.29
N SER A 41 -2.50 -7.65 14.10
CA SER A 41 -2.02 -8.69 13.18
C SER A 41 -2.40 -10.11 13.60
N VAL A 42 -2.67 -10.35 14.89
CA VAL A 42 -3.22 -11.63 15.36
C VAL A 42 -4.70 -11.72 15.00
N ALA A 43 -5.46 -10.63 15.19
CA ALA A 43 -6.85 -10.57 14.76
C ALA A 43 -6.98 -10.79 13.25
N LEU A 44 -6.08 -10.21 12.44
CA LEU A 44 -6.04 -10.45 11.00
C LEU A 44 -5.89 -11.92 10.66
N LYS A 45 -4.91 -12.62 11.26
CA LYS A 45 -4.66 -14.05 10.99
C LYS A 45 -5.90 -14.89 11.26
N ASP A 46 -6.50 -14.71 12.43
CA ASP A 46 -7.68 -15.48 12.85
C ASP A 46 -8.91 -15.13 12.01
N PHE A 47 -9.09 -13.84 11.67
CA PHE A 47 -10.14 -13.41 10.76
C PHE A 47 -9.98 -14.03 9.38
N CYS A 48 -8.75 -14.07 8.85
CA CYS A 48 -8.51 -14.66 7.54
C CYS A 48 -8.81 -16.17 7.50
N ILE A 49 -8.67 -16.87 8.63
CA ILE A 49 -9.04 -18.29 8.73
C ILE A 49 -10.56 -18.45 8.78
N LEU A 50 -11.23 -17.67 9.63
CA LEU A 50 -12.66 -17.82 9.91
C LEU A 50 -13.58 -17.26 8.80
N PHE A 51 -13.11 -16.25 8.07
CA PHE A 51 -13.89 -15.52 7.07
C PHE A 51 -13.31 -15.67 5.65
N GLN A 52 -12.64 -16.79 5.36
CA GLN A 52 -12.06 -17.07 4.03
C GLN A 52 -12.96 -16.72 2.83
N PRO A 53 -14.28 -17.04 2.84
CA PRO A 53 -15.17 -16.71 1.71
C PRO A 53 -15.34 -15.22 1.43
N LEU A 54 -14.96 -14.35 2.37
CA LEU A 54 -15.07 -12.89 2.25
C LEU A 54 -13.75 -12.23 1.84
N LEU A 55 -12.65 -12.97 1.83
CA LEU A 55 -11.35 -12.45 1.45
C LEU A 55 -11.19 -12.44 -0.07
N CYS A 56 -10.12 -11.81 -0.53
CA CYS A 56 -9.66 -11.83 -1.92
C CYS A 56 -9.16 -13.21 -2.40
N ASN A 57 -9.76 -14.31 -1.93
CA ASN A 57 -9.51 -15.70 -2.33
C ASN A 57 -8.01 -16.08 -2.42
N GLY A 58 -7.19 -15.63 -1.46
CA GLY A 58 -5.78 -16.01 -1.38
C GLY A 58 -4.84 -15.30 -2.38
N VAL A 59 -5.32 -14.34 -3.15
CA VAL A 59 -4.45 -13.53 -4.02
C VAL A 59 -3.69 -12.52 -3.16
N LYS A 60 -2.41 -12.83 -2.86
CA LYS A 60 -1.55 -11.97 -2.02
C LYS A 60 -1.46 -10.53 -2.55
N SER A 61 -1.25 -10.31 -3.85
CA SER A 61 -1.19 -8.96 -4.41
C SER A 61 -1.87 -8.96 -5.78
N ILE A 62 -2.57 -7.88 -6.11
CA ILE A 62 -3.31 -7.70 -7.36
C ILE A 62 -2.60 -6.61 -8.18
N ASP A 63 -2.41 -6.82 -9.48
CA ASP A 63 -1.95 -5.77 -10.42
C ASP A 63 -3.16 -4.96 -10.93
N GLY A 64 -3.01 -3.63 -11.01
CA GLY A 64 -4.09 -2.73 -11.45
C GLY A 64 -5.13 -2.36 -10.40
N ASP A 65 -6.33 -1.99 -10.84
CA ASP A 65 -7.43 -1.58 -9.97
C ASP A 65 -8.01 -2.75 -9.15
N ILE A 66 -8.63 -2.39 -8.03
CA ILE A 66 -9.31 -3.35 -7.15
C ILE A 66 -10.81 -3.16 -7.26
N PRO A 67 -11.56 -4.18 -7.73
CA PRO A 67 -13.01 -4.10 -7.79
C PRO A 67 -13.64 -3.69 -6.45
N GLY A 68 -14.50 -2.67 -6.48
CA GLY A 68 -15.21 -2.16 -5.30
C GLY A 68 -14.45 -1.10 -4.49
N LEU A 69 -13.17 -0.84 -4.79
CA LEU A 69 -12.39 0.21 -4.17
C LEU A 69 -12.55 1.54 -4.95
N LYS A 70 -12.82 2.64 -4.24
CA LYS A 70 -13.01 3.96 -4.86
C LYS A 70 -11.90 4.94 -4.48
N ASN A 71 -11.53 5.81 -5.40
CA ASN A 71 -10.60 6.91 -5.12
C ASN A 71 -11.13 7.80 -3.99
N GLY A 72 -10.24 8.16 -3.06
CA GLY A 72 -10.55 8.87 -1.83
C GLY A 72 -11.19 8.02 -0.73
N GLN A 73 -11.27 6.69 -0.89
CA GLN A 73 -11.75 5.82 0.18
C GLN A 73 -10.71 5.71 1.31
N CYS A 74 -11.18 5.86 2.55
CA CYS A 74 -10.33 5.88 3.73
C CYS A 74 -10.30 4.56 4.51
N PHE A 75 -9.18 4.30 5.16
CA PHE A 75 -8.88 3.11 5.95
C PHE A 75 -8.18 3.50 7.25
N ASN A 76 -8.44 2.79 8.34
CA ASN A 76 -7.92 3.15 9.66
C ASN A 76 -6.59 2.46 9.98
N SER A 77 -6.22 1.42 9.24
CA SER A 77 -4.97 0.69 9.48
C SER A 77 -4.44 -0.02 8.23
N ARG A 78 -3.16 -0.40 8.28
CA ARG A 78 -2.52 -1.26 7.27
C ARG A 78 -3.19 -2.63 7.15
N VAL A 79 -3.85 -3.09 8.22
CA VAL A 79 -4.62 -4.33 8.21
C VAL A 79 -5.87 -4.21 7.36
N GLU A 80 -6.57 -3.06 7.40
CA GLU A 80 -7.71 -2.81 6.53
C GLU A 80 -7.29 -2.77 5.05
N LEU A 81 -6.16 -2.14 4.73
CA LEU A 81 -5.58 -2.15 3.37
C LEU A 81 -5.22 -3.57 2.90
N TYR A 82 -4.70 -4.40 3.80
CA TYR A 82 -4.38 -5.80 3.52
C TYR A 82 -5.63 -6.61 3.20
N LEU A 83 -6.70 -6.45 4.00
CA LEU A 83 -7.95 -7.20 3.84
C LEU A 83 -8.62 -6.94 2.49
N VAL A 84 -8.55 -5.70 2.02
CA VAL A 84 -9.15 -5.28 0.74
C VAL A 84 -8.20 -5.41 -0.44
N ALA A 85 -7.02 -6.02 -0.23
CA ALA A 85 -5.94 -6.17 -1.21
C ALA A 85 -5.37 -4.85 -1.79
N ALA A 86 -5.71 -3.69 -1.22
CA ALA A 86 -5.14 -2.39 -1.61
C ALA A 86 -3.62 -2.42 -1.51
N HIS A 87 -3.11 -3.01 -0.42
CA HIS A 87 -1.69 -3.16 -0.16
C HIS A 87 -1.45 -4.30 0.84
N HIS A 88 -0.75 -5.36 0.41
CA HIS A 88 -0.64 -6.61 1.17
C HIS A 88 0.62 -6.74 2.02
N ARG A 89 1.31 -5.62 2.26
CA ARG A 89 2.40 -5.53 3.22
C ARG A 89 1.87 -4.78 4.44
N LEU A 90 2.17 -5.26 5.64
CA LEU A 90 1.75 -4.56 6.87
C LEU A 90 2.74 -3.48 7.30
N GLU A 91 3.98 -3.57 6.84
CA GLU A 91 5.06 -2.66 7.24
C GLU A 91 5.70 -1.95 6.04
N SER A 92 6.17 -2.69 5.04
CA SER A 92 6.87 -2.14 3.86
C SER A 92 6.06 -1.09 3.10
N GLY A 93 6.70 -0.05 2.59
CA GLY A 93 6.01 0.95 1.77
C GLY A 93 5.64 0.45 0.37
N ILE A 94 6.33 -0.58 -0.14
CA ILE A 94 6.16 -1.10 -1.50
C ILE A 94 5.57 -2.53 -1.44
N ASP A 95 4.47 -2.76 -2.14
CA ASP A 95 3.94 -4.10 -2.42
C ASP A 95 4.17 -4.44 -3.90
N TYR A 96 4.54 -5.70 -4.16
CA TYR A 96 4.98 -6.12 -5.48
C TYR A 96 4.67 -7.60 -5.73
N LEU A 97 4.51 -7.94 -7.00
CA LEU A 97 4.47 -9.33 -7.47
C LEU A 97 5.89 -9.82 -7.72
N PRO A 98 6.32 -10.96 -7.12
CA PRO A 98 7.59 -11.58 -7.47
C PRO A 98 7.53 -12.10 -8.91
N ALA A 99 8.70 -12.26 -9.56
CA ALA A 99 8.82 -12.73 -10.95
C ALA A 99 7.94 -13.96 -11.26
N ILE A 100 7.97 -14.98 -10.40
CA ILE A 100 7.18 -16.22 -10.53
C ILE A 100 5.65 -16.03 -10.58
N ARG A 101 5.14 -14.86 -10.16
CA ARG A 101 3.72 -14.50 -10.18
C ARG A 101 3.43 -13.29 -11.05
N SER A 102 4.45 -12.68 -11.64
CA SER A 102 4.30 -11.50 -12.45
C SER A 102 3.88 -11.92 -13.86
N PRO A 103 2.91 -11.22 -14.48
CA PRO A 103 2.58 -11.43 -15.87
C PRO A 103 3.58 -10.72 -16.81
N ALA A 104 4.53 -9.95 -16.28
CA ALA A 104 5.40 -9.09 -17.06
C ALA A 104 6.78 -9.71 -17.28
N MET A 105 7.33 -9.45 -18.46
CA MET A 105 8.64 -9.90 -18.88
C MET A 105 9.47 -8.72 -19.40
N ILE A 106 10.79 -8.78 -19.19
CA ILE A 106 11.78 -7.91 -19.82
C ILE A 106 12.78 -8.87 -20.48
N ASP A 107 13.09 -8.64 -21.76
CA ASP A 107 14.05 -9.45 -22.53
C ASP A 107 13.79 -10.97 -22.49
N GLY A 108 12.52 -11.37 -22.47
CA GLY A 108 12.15 -12.78 -22.46
C GLY A 108 12.19 -13.46 -21.08
N GLU A 109 12.45 -12.71 -20.00
CA GLU A 109 12.47 -13.24 -18.64
C GLU A 109 11.38 -12.61 -17.76
N PHE A 110 10.73 -13.41 -16.92
CA PHE A 110 9.74 -12.90 -15.97
C PHE A 110 10.41 -12.01 -14.92
N VAL A 111 9.85 -10.83 -14.69
CA VAL A 111 10.39 -9.84 -13.74
C VAL A 111 9.38 -9.48 -12.67
N SER A 112 9.85 -9.12 -11.47
CA SER A 112 8.96 -8.57 -10.44
C SER A 112 8.42 -7.20 -10.85
N ILE A 113 7.15 -6.93 -10.53
CA ILE A 113 6.52 -5.62 -10.76
C ILE A 113 5.89 -5.09 -9.48
N ALA A 114 6.03 -3.79 -9.24
CA ALA A 114 5.34 -3.13 -8.14
C ALA A 114 3.85 -3.01 -8.45
N VAL A 115 3.00 -3.12 -7.43
CA VAL A 115 1.54 -3.00 -7.57
C VAL A 115 0.94 -1.90 -6.71
N SER A 116 1.57 -1.55 -5.58
CA SER A 116 1.13 -0.42 -4.77
C SER A 116 2.25 0.17 -3.92
N VAL A 117 2.13 1.44 -3.62
CA VAL A 117 3.00 2.17 -2.69
C VAL A 117 2.18 2.86 -1.60
N VAL A 118 2.77 3.01 -0.41
CA VAL A 118 2.21 3.76 0.71
C VAL A 118 3.14 4.93 1.03
N LEU A 119 2.63 6.16 0.90
CA LEU A 119 3.29 7.37 1.39
C LEU A 119 2.96 7.52 2.87
N SER A 120 3.94 7.28 3.74
CA SER A 120 3.77 7.39 5.19
C SER A 120 4.14 8.77 5.75
N GLY A 121 4.72 9.66 4.93
CA GLY A 121 5.23 10.97 5.35
C GLY A 121 6.47 10.89 6.27
N GLU A 122 7.12 9.72 6.32
CA GLU A 122 8.28 9.44 7.19
C GLU A 122 9.60 9.34 6.40
N LYS A 123 9.52 9.35 5.06
CA LYS A 123 10.66 9.27 4.14
C LYS A 123 10.88 10.62 3.45
N ASP A 124 12.01 10.72 2.74
CA ASP A 124 12.34 11.85 1.85
C ASP A 124 11.51 11.85 0.55
N ASP A 125 10.23 11.48 0.64
CA ASP A 125 9.26 11.53 -0.44
C ASP A 125 8.85 13.00 -0.68
N ILE A 126 8.70 13.40 -1.94
CA ILE A 126 8.08 14.69 -2.32
C ILE A 126 6.73 14.37 -2.93
N ASP A 127 5.66 14.92 -2.35
CA ASP A 127 4.27 14.66 -2.75
C ASP A 127 3.62 15.96 -3.23
N GLU A 128 3.47 16.11 -4.54
CA GLU A 128 2.83 17.26 -5.20
C GLU A 128 1.40 16.92 -5.64
N GLY A 129 0.80 15.89 -5.03
CA GLY A 129 -0.54 15.41 -5.38
C GLY A 129 -0.51 14.52 -6.61
N ASP A 130 -0.51 15.10 -7.80
CA ASP A 130 -0.56 14.33 -9.06
C ASP A 130 0.81 13.77 -9.46
N THR A 131 1.89 14.43 -9.03
CA THR A 131 3.27 13.96 -9.20
C THR A 131 3.88 13.65 -7.84
N ILE A 132 4.55 12.51 -7.73
CA ILE A 132 5.20 12.05 -6.52
C ILE A 132 6.62 11.63 -6.84
N HIS A 133 7.60 12.13 -6.10
CA HIS A 133 8.96 11.59 -6.08
C HIS A 133 9.09 10.67 -4.87
N TYR A 134 8.83 9.38 -5.09
CA TYR A 134 8.81 8.37 -4.05
C TYR A 134 10.21 7.80 -3.80
N CYS A 135 10.63 7.77 -2.53
CA CYS A 135 11.90 7.22 -2.09
C CYS A 135 11.80 5.72 -1.83
N GLY A 136 12.74 4.98 -2.39
CA GLY A 136 12.88 3.53 -2.26
C GLY A 136 12.94 3.03 -0.81
N GLU A 137 12.88 1.72 -0.63
CA GLU A 137 13.01 1.08 0.66
C GLU A 137 14.43 0.60 0.96
N GLY A 138 14.73 0.41 2.25
CA GLY A 138 16.05 0.00 2.73
C GLY A 138 16.98 1.15 3.04
N GLY A 139 18.22 0.83 3.43
CA GLY A 139 19.24 1.81 3.81
C GLY A 139 19.02 2.49 5.17
N VAL A 140 17.93 2.18 5.87
CA VAL A 140 17.61 2.73 7.19
C VAL A 140 18.62 2.27 8.25
N GLY A 141 19.10 3.22 9.06
CA GLY A 141 20.05 2.99 10.14
C GLY A 141 19.52 2.06 11.25
N ARG A 142 20.42 1.59 12.13
CA ARG A 142 20.02 0.79 13.29
C ARG A 142 19.07 1.59 14.19
N ARG A 143 18.11 0.90 14.82
CA ARG A 143 17.24 1.45 15.86
C ARG A 143 18.12 2.04 16.97
N VAL A 144 17.87 3.28 17.36
CA VAL A 144 18.41 3.87 18.60
C VAL A 144 17.23 3.89 19.58
N ASP A 145 17.45 3.33 20.78
CA ASP A 145 16.51 3.38 21.91
C ASP A 145 15.05 2.96 21.61
N SER A 146 14.89 1.84 20.88
CA SER A 146 13.58 1.27 20.48
C SER A 146 12.74 2.14 19.54
N VAL A 147 13.22 3.31 19.13
CA VAL A 147 12.62 4.12 18.08
C VAL A 147 13.13 3.62 16.73
N ARG A 148 12.20 3.31 15.80
CA ARG A 148 12.57 3.07 14.41
C ARG A 148 13.13 4.38 13.86
N SER A 149 14.42 4.42 13.57
CA SER A 149 14.97 5.49 12.73
C SER A 149 14.27 5.41 11.38
N THR A 150 13.89 6.56 10.83
CA THR A 150 13.41 6.68 9.46
C THR A 150 14.52 7.19 8.53
N GLU A 151 15.68 7.50 9.10
CA GLU A 151 16.80 8.08 8.38
C GLU A 151 17.58 7.01 7.61
N VAL A 152 17.77 7.27 6.32
CA VAL A 152 18.59 6.46 5.43
C VAL A 152 20.05 6.83 5.65
N THR A 153 20.83 5.91 6.22
CA THR A 153 22.26 6.11 6.54
C THR A 153 23.18 5.14 5.79
N LYS A 154 22.61 4.26 4.97
CA LYS A 154 23.32 3.30 4.13
C LYS A 154 22.75 3.30 2.73
N ASP A 155 23.59 3.01 1.75
CA ASP A 155 23.17 2.87 0.36
C ASP A 155 22.03 1.85 0.22
N GLN A 156 20.96 2.28 -0.45
CA GLN A 156 19.87 1.41 -0.83
C GLN A 156 20.34 0.39 -1.88
N LYS A 157 19.68 -0.77 -1.90
CA LYS A 157 19.94 -1.84 -2.87
C LYS A 157 18.78 -1.94 -3.85
N LEU A 158 19.09 -2.22 -5.11
CA LEU A 158 18.10 -2.43 -6.16
C LEU A 158 17.58 -3.87 -6.11
N VAL A 159 16.85 -4.20 -5.05
CA VAL A 159 16.27 -5.53 -4.78
C VAL A 159 14.85 -5.37 -4.24
N GLY A 160 14.06 -6.45 -4.23
CA GLY A 160 12.73 -6.44 -3.64
C GLY A 160 11.83 -5.35 -4.25
N GLY A 161 11.24 -4.50 -3.40
CA GLY A 161 10.36 -3.42 -3.85
C GLY A 161 11.03 -2.40 -4.77
N ASN A 162 12.32 -2.09 -4.56
CA ASN A 162 13.04 -1.13 -5.41
C ASN A 162 13.24 -1.68 -6.82
N LEU A 163 13.63 -2.96 -6.93
CA LEU A 163 13.76 -3.63 -8.22
C LEU A 163 12.40 -3.72 -8.93
N ALA A 164 11.35 -4.03 -8.18
CA ALA A 164 9.99 -4.09 -8.71
C ALA A 164 9.48 -2.74 -9.24
N LEU A 165 9.76 -1.63 -8.56
CA LEU A 165 9.43 -0.29 -9.06
C LEU A 165 10.28 0.10 -10.28
N LYS A 166 11.57 -0.25 -10.30
CA LYS A 166 12.44 0.00 -11.47
C LYS A 166 11.91 -0.73 -12.71
N ASN A 167 11.58 -2.02 -12.57
CA ASN A 167 10.99 -2.79 -13.67
C ASN A 167 9.63 -2.22 -14.09
N SER A 168 8.80 -1.80 -13.13
CA SER A 168 7.54 -1.12 -13.45
C SER A 168 7.77 0.19 -14.22
N ALA A 169 8.85 0.94 -13.94
CA ALA A 169 9.22 2.13 -14.69
C ALA A 169 9.61 1.80 -16.13
N ASP A 170 10.48 0.80 -16.34
CA ASP A 170 10.91 0.37 -17.69
C ASP A 170 9.72 -0.09 -18.55
N LEU A 171 8.77 -0.77 -17.92
CA LEU A 171 7.57 -1.29 -18.56
C LEU A 171 6.43 -0.25 -18.65
N GLY A 172 6.62 0.94 -18.08
CA GLY A 172 5.59 1.98 -18.01
C GLY A 172 4.32 1.55 -17.26
N ARG A 173 4.42 0.64 -16.29
CA ARG A 173 3.29 0.15 -15.50
C ARG A 173 2.86 1.16 -14.45
N SER A 174 1.61 1.02 -14.02
CA SER A 174 1.03 1.86 -12.99
C SER A 174 0.92 1.11 -11.66
N VAL A 175 1.02 1.86 -10.57
CA VAL A 175 0.89 1.37 -9.18
C VAL A 175 -0.24 2.10 -8.48
N ARG A 176 -0.90 1.43 -7.55
CA ARG A 176 -1.83 2.07 -6.62
C ARG A 176 -1.07 2.94 -5.64
N VAL A 177 -1.55 4.15 -5.40
CA VAL A 177 -1.00 5.05 -4.37
C VAL A 177 -1.95 5.13 -3.19
N ILE A 178 -1.40 4.93 -2.00
CA ILE A 178 -2.10 5.10 -0.73
C ILE A 178 -1.36 6.13 0.12
N ARG A 179 -2.07 7.13 0.64
CA ARG A 179 -1.47 8.18 1.48
C ARG A 179 -1.87 8.03 2.93
N LYS A 180 -0.92 8.20 3.85
CA LYS A 180 -1.17 8.29 5.29
C LYS A 180 -1.39 9.76 5.67
N HIS A 181 -2.53 10.04 6.25
CA HIS A 181 -2.92 11.37 6.73
C HIS A 181 -2.85 11.43 8.24
N LYS A 182 -2.26 12.49 8.80
CA LYS A 182 -2.34 12.75 10.25
C LYS A 182 -3.70 13.37 10.56
N ASP A 183 -4.36 12.86 11.59
CA ASP A 183 -5.62 13.41 12.10
C ASP A 183 -5.64 13.23 13.62
N SER A 184 -5.44 14.32 14.35
CA SER A 184 -5.36 14.30 15.82
C SER A 184 -6.69 13.92 16.50
N PHE A 185 -7.81 14.11 15.81
CA PHE A 185 -9.15 13.75 16.30
C PHE A 185 -9.51 12.29 15.97
N HIS A 186 -8.83 11.69 15.00
CA HIS A 186 -9.00 10.29 14.68
C HIS A 186 -8.50 9.37 15.80
N ARG A 187 -9.19 8.25 16.03
CA ARG A 187 -8.87 7.29 17.10
C ARG A 187 -7.43 6.77 17.02
N SER A 188 -6.93 6.52 15.81
CA SER A 188 -5.57 6.07 15.53
C SER A 188 -4.56 7.20 15.33
N LYS A 189 -4.96 8.48 15.46
CA LYS A 189 -4.15 9.67 15.14
C LYS A 189 -3.76 9.83 13.66
N PHE A 190 -4.12 8.86 12.83
CA PHE A 190 -3.93 8.87 11.38
C PHE A 190 -4.96 7.97 10.70
N PHE A 191 -5.15 8.18 9.40
CA PHE A 191 -5.87 7.28 8.51
C PHE A 191 -5.11 7.16 7.18
N TYR A 192 -5.55 6.26 6.30
CA TYR A 192 -5.01 6.07 4.97
C TYR A 192 -6.07 6.37 3.92
N SER A 193 -5.73 7.00 2.80
CA SER A 193 -6.63 7.13 1.63
C SER A 193 -6.08 6.37 0.44
N TYR A 194 -6.94 5.70 -0.33
CA TYR A 194 -6.60 5.20 -1.67
C TYR A 194 -6.79 6.31 -2.70
N ASP A 195 -5.70 6.77 -3.31
CA ASP A 195 -5.71 7.97 -4.17
C ASP A 195 -5.63 7.65 -5.68
N GLY A 196 -5.76 6.36 -6.02
CA GLY A 196 -5.86 5.86 -7.38
C GLY A 196 -4.54 5.32 -7.93
N MET A 197 -4.51 5.18 -9.26
CA MET A 197 -3.41 4.62 -10.05
C MET A 197 -2.45 5.72 -10.53
N TYR A 198 -1.15 5.45 -10.42
CA TYR A 198 -0.08 6.34 -10.86
C TYR A 198 0.90 5.56 -11.72
N LYS A 199 1.22 6.07 -12.90
CA LYS A 199 2.26 5.51 -13.76
C LYS A 199 3.63 5.75 -13.13
N VAL A 200 4.46 4.71 -13.05
CA VAL A 200 5.87 4.86 -12.73
C VAL A 200 6.57 5.39 -13.99
N SER A 201 6.85 6.69 -14.05
CA SER A 201 7.36 7.35 -15.27
C SER A 201 8.87 7.38 -15.34
N ARG A 202 9.55 7.44 -14.18
CA ARG A 202 11.00 7.61 -14.12
C ARG A 202 11.58 6.92 -12.90
N PHE A 203 12.78 6.38 -13.10
CA PHE A 203 13.65 5.87 -12.05
C PHE A 203 14.99 6.61 -12.11
N TYR A 204 15.50 7.02 -10.95
CA TYR A 204 16.83 7.61 -10.83
C TYR A 204 17.38 7.35 -9.43
N SER A 205 18.63 7.75 -9.21
CA SER A 205 19.28 7.65 -7.91
C SER A 205 19.98 8.95 -7.57
N GLU A 206 20.03 9.27 -6.28
CA GLU A 206 20.70 10.46 -5.76
C GLU A 206 21.37 10.15 -4.43
N ARG A 207 22.27 11.03 -3.95
CA ARG A 207 22.84 10.91 -2.62
C ARG A 207 22.09 11.81 -1.65
N LYS A 208 21.35 11.21 -0.71
CA LYS A 208 20.74 11.91 0.42
C LYS A 208 21.56 11.66 1.68
N LYS A 209 22.05 12.74 2.29
CA LYS A 209 22.89 12.70 3.52
C LYS A 209 24.05 11.70 3.43
N GLY A 210 24.68 11.60 2.26
CA GLY A 210 25.82 10.71 1.98
C GLY A 210 25.44 9.29 1.53
N ALA A 211 24.20 8.85 1.71
CA ALA A 211 23.72 7.54 1.28
C ALA A 211 23.06 7.60 -0.11
N LEU A 212 23.32 6.59 -0.95
CA LEU A 212 22.61 6.38 -2.20
C LEU A 212 21.16 5.99 -1.93
N VAL A 213 20.21 6.74 -2.49
CA VAL A 213 18.78 6.44 -2.48
C VAL A 213 18.27 6.28 -3.90
N TYR A 214 17.31 5.37 -4.07
CA TYR A 214 16.56 5.23 -5.32
C TYR A 214 15.29 6.04 -5.25
N MET A 215 15.03 6.82 -6.30
CA MET A 215 13.86 7.67 -6.42
C MET A 215 13.03 7.26 -7.63
N PHE A 216 11.72 7.31 -7.46
CA PHE A 216 10.74 6.91 -8.45
C PHE A 216 9.73 8.04 -8.65
N GLU A 217 9.63 8.54 -9.87
CA GLU A 217 8.61 9.51 -10.22
C GLU A 217 7.32 8.76 -10.57
N LEU A 218 6.24 9.10 -9.88
CA LEU A 218 4.91 8.52 -10.06
C LEU A 218 3.97 9.64 -10.50
N ASN A 219 3.34 9.46 -11.66
CA ASN A 219 2.40 10.44 -12.22
C ASN A 219 0.99 9.86 -12.25
N ARG A 220 0.04 10.57 -11.65
CA ARG A 220 -1.35 10.14 -11.55
C ARG A 220 -1.96 9.95 -12.93
N LEU A 221 -2.67 8.84 -13.12
CA LEU A 221 -3.41 8.63 -14.36
C LEU A 221 -4.59 9.63 -14.47
N PRO A 222 -4.92 10.11 -15.67
CA PRO A 222 -6.04 11.03 -15.88
C PRO A 222 -7.40 10.36 -15.58
N ASN A 223 -8.46 11.17 -15.48
CA ASN A 223 -9.86 10.73 -15.35
C ASN A 223 -10.20 9.95 -14.07
N GLN A 224 -9.46 10.20 -12.99
CA GLN A 224 -9.62 9.51 -11.70
C GLN A 224 -10.36 10.35 -10.64
N GLY A 225 -10.97 11.47 -11.04
CA GLY A 225 -11.55 12.48 -10.13
C GLY A 225 -10.47 13.25 -9.35
N GLN A 226 -10.86 14.33 -8.68
CA GLN A 226 -9.94 15.16 -7.90
C GLN A 226 -9.47 14.44 -6.61
N LEU A 227 -8.22 14.68 -6.21
CA LEU A 227 -7.74 14.35 -4.87
C LEU A 227 -8.56 15.12 -3.82
N ARG A 228 -8.77 14.52 -2.64
CA ARG A 228 -9.76 14.99 -1.65
C ARG A 228 -9.13 15.60 -0.39
N TRP A 229 -7.90 16.09 -0.48
CA TRP A 229 -7.13 16.62 0.64
C TRP A 229 -6.34 17.86 0.20
#